data_AF-A0A3N5H530-F1
#
_entry.id   AF-A0A3N5H530-F1
#
_cell.length_a   1.000
_cell.length_b   1.000
_cell.length_c   1.000
_cell.angle_alpha   90.00
_cell.angle_beta   90.00
_cell.angle_gamma   90.00
#
_symmetry.space_group_name_H-M   'P 1'
#
loop_
_entity.id
_entity.type
_entity.pdbx_description
1 polymer ?
#
loop_
_entity_poly.entity_id
_entity_poly.type
_entity_poly.pdbx_seq_one_letter_code
_entity_poly.pdbx_strand_id
1 'polypeptide(L)'
;MPTPLSLNDLAVLTAAFQKPLEKSTLVRRALRVLVGGMFDEAVAIATVDRLVGLGALRKVQAWYEPTREGRVATGQALQDHRRALERMSKLGSPRLVEDPGPDDQDTLTG
;
A
#
# COMPACT_ATOMS: atom_id res chain seq x y z
N MET A 1 -5.32 7.31 -17.97
CA MET A 1 -5.55 6.61 -16.70
C MET A 1 -4.24 6.58 -15.94
N PRO A 2 -4.17 7.00 -14.66
CA PRO A 2 -2.95 6.79 -13.88
C PRO A 2 -2.74 5.28 -13.70
N THR A 3 -1.54 4.80 -14.03
CA THR A 3 -1.16 3.41 -13.80
C THR A 3 -1.21 3.16 -12.29
N PRO A 4 -1.95 2.14 -11.80
CA PRO A 4 -2.00 1.85 -10.38
C PRO A 4 -0.59 1.53 -9.87
N LEU A 5 -0.19 2.19 -8.79
CA LEU A 5 1.09 1.93 -8.14
C LEU A 5 1.03 0.58 -7.42
N SER A 6 2.05 -0.23 -7.63
CA SER A 6 2.24 -1.48 -6.89
C SER A 6 2.79 -1.23 -5.48
N LEU A 7 2.78 -2.27 -4.64
CA LEU A 7 3.42 -2.20 -3.32
C LEU A 7 4.94 -1.90 -3.41
N ASN A 8 5.60 -2.40 -4.46
CA ASN A 8 7.02 -2.12 -4.72
C ASN A 8 7.23 -0.64 -5.05
N ASP A 9 6.35 -0.05 -5.86
CA ASP A 9 6.39 1.38 -6.18
C ASP A 9 6.19 2.23 -4.94
N LEU A 10 5.23 1.85 -4.10
CA LEU A 10 4.97 2.53 -2.83
C LEU A 10 6.15 2.43 -1.89
N ALA A 11 6.83 1.28 -1.80
CA ALA A 11 8.02 1.11 -0.98
C ALA A 11 9.15 2.07 -1.41
N VAL A 12 9.38 2.21 -2.71
CA VAL A 12 10.39 3.14 -3.26
C VAL A 12 9.97 4.60 -3.06
N LEU A 13 8.73 4.95 -3.42
CA LEU A 13 8.26 6.33 -3.31
C LEU A 13 8.28 6.79 -1.86
N THR A 14 7.67 6.02 -0.93
CA THR A 14 7.63 6.32 0.52
C THR A 14 9.03 6.49 1.11
N ALA A 15 10.01 5.70 0.68
CA ALA A 15 11.40 5.83 1.13
C ALA A 15 12.03 7.19 0.79
N ALA A 16 11.62 7.85 -0.30
CA ALA A 16 12.11 9.15 -0.75
C ALA A 16 11.26 10.35 -0.29
N PHE A 17 10.15 10.15 0.44
CA PHE A 17 9.23 11.25 0.79
C PHE A 17 9.83 12.30 1.72
N GLN A 18 10.66 11.87 2.67
CA GLN A 18 11.18 12.72 3.73
C GLN A 18 12.30 13.64 3.24
N LYS A 19 13.16 13.13 2.35
CA LYS A 19 14.28 13.88 1.78
C LYS A 19 14.77 13.23 0.50
N PRO A 20 15.45 13.98 -0.38
CA PRO A 20 16.16 13.41 -1.52
C PRO A 20 17.21 12.39 -1.07
N LEU A 21 17.35 11.29 -1.80
CA LEU A 21 18.25 10.18 -1.46
C LEU A 21 19.06 9.71 -2.65
N GLU A 22 20.31 9.32 -2.43
CA GLU A 22 21.06 8.54 -3.42
C GLU A 22 20.36 7.20 -3.69
N LYS A 23 20.55 6.66 -4.90
CA LYS A 23 19.89 5.42 -5.35
C LYS A 23 20.14 4.24 -4.40
N SER A 24 21.38 4.05 -3.96
CA SER A 24 21.74 2.96 -3.03
C SER A 24 21.02 3.09 -1.68
N THR A 25 20.92 4.30 -1.15
CA THR A 25 20.20 4.57 0.10
C THR A 25 18.69 4.45 -0.06
N LEU A 26 18.16 4.89 -1.20
CA LEU A 26 16.77 4.72 -1.57
C LEU A 26 16.37 3.24 -1.62
N VAL A 27 17.14 2.42 -2.34
CA VAL A 27 16.94 0.98 -2.46
C VAL A 27 16.99 0.30 -1.08
N ARG A 28 18.03 0.57 -0.28
CA ARG A 28 18.13 0.00 1.08
C ARG A 28 16.95 0.37 1.96
N ARG A 29 16.41 1.59 1.84
CA ARG A 29 15.22 2.01 2.59
C ARG A 29 13.96 1.33 2.09
N ALA A 30 13.78 1.24 0.77
CA ALA A 30 12.63 0.56 0.17
C ALA A 30 12.55 -0.91 0.63
N LEU A 31 13.68 -1.62 0.64
CA LEU A 31 13.78 -3.00 1.13
C LEU A 31 13.43 -3.15 2.62
N ARG A 32 13.57 -2.10 3.43
CA ARG A 32 13.13 -2.11 4.84
C ARG A 32 11.64 -1.83 5.01
N VAL A 33 11.03 -1.12 4.05
CA VAL A 33 9.60 -0.80 4.07
C VAL A 33 8.79 -2.05 3.71
N LEU A 34 9.22 -2.78 2.69
CA LEU A 34 8.54 -3.99 2.23
C LEU A 34 9.37 -5.22 2.62
N VAL A 35 8.92 -5.95 3.63
CA VAL A 35 9.54 -7.22 4.04
C VAL A 35 8.80 -8.36 3.34
N GLY A 36 9.46 -9.02 2.38
CA GLY A 36 8.88 -10.16 1.66
C GLY A 36 9.78 -10.71 0.55
N GLY A 37 9.68 -12.02 0.27
CA GLY A 37 10.62 -12.73 -0.60
C GLY A 37 10.60 -12.36 -2.10
N MET A 38 9.66 -11.53 -2.55
CA MET A 38 9.55 -11.12 -3.97
C MET A 38 10.12 -9.72 -4.26
N PHE A 39 10.62 -9.01 -3.25
CA PHE A 39 11.20 -7.68 -3.41
C PHE A 39 12.66 -7.68 -2.95
N ASP A 40 13.55 -7.97 -3.89
CA ASP A 40 14.99 -7.96 -3.70
C ASP A 40 15.62 -6.67 -4.23
N GLU A 41 16.95 -6.57 -4.07
CA GLU A 41 17.72 -5.40 -4.49
C GLU A 41 17.61 -5.13 -6.00
N ALA A 42 17.61 -6.17 -6.84
CA ALA A 42 17.50 -6.01 -8.29
C ALA A 42 16.14 -5.46 -8.69
N VAL A 43 15.07 -5.99 -8.08
CA VAL A 43 13.70 -5.49 -8.29
C VAL A 43 13.57 -4.06 -7.78
N ALA A 44 14.18 -3.72 -6.63
CA ALA A 44 14.15 -2.36 -6.11
C ALA A 44 14.88 -1.36 -7.02
N ILE A 45 16.05 -1.72 -7.57
CA ILE A 45 16.78 -0.91 -8.54
C ILE A 45 15.94 -0.69 -9.81
N ALA A 46 15.38 -1.76 -10.37
CA ALA A 46 14.54 -1.69 -11.56
C ALA A 46 13.28 -0.84 -11.31
N THR A 47 12.69 -0.93 -10.11
CA THR A 47 11.53 -0.13 -9.70
C THR A 47 11.88 1.35 -9.65
N VAL A 48 13.05 1.73 -9.11
CA VAL A 48 13.53 3.12 -9.13
C VAL A 48 13.62 3.65 -10.55
N ASP A 49 14.28 2.92 -11.45
CA ASP A 49 14.47 3.35 -12.84
C ASP A 49 13.14 3.47 -13.58
N ARG A 50 12.23 2.52 -13.37
CA ARG A 50 10.88 2.57 -13.91
C ARG A 50 10.10 3.79 -13.42
N LEU A 51 10.17 4.12 -12.13
CA LEU A 51 9.49 5.28 -11.56
C LEU A 51 10.05 6.62 -12.07
N VAL A 52 11.34 6.66 -12.42
CA VAL A 52 11.93 7.78 -13.15
C VAL A 52 11.37 7.87 -14.56
N GLY A 53 11.31 6.75 -15.30
CA GLY A 53 10.72 6.70 -16.63
C GLY A 53 9.23 7.08 -16.67
N LEU A 54 8.50 6.79 -15.60
CA LEU A 54 7.09 7.17 -15.42
C LEU A 54 6.89 8.62 -14.92
N GLY A 55 7.97 9.34 -14.60
CA GLY A 55 7.89 10.71 -14.08
C GLY A 55 7.36 10.83 -12.64
N ALA A 56 7.24 9.72 -11.90
CA ALA A 56 6.85 9.72 -10.48
C ALA A 56 8.04 10.03 -9.55
N LEU A 57 9.24 9.72 -10.00
CA LEU A 57 10.50 10.04 -9.35
C LEU A 57 11.34 10.89 -10.31
N ARG A 58 12.18 11.77 -9.80
CA ARG A 58 13.17 12.49 -10.61
C ARG A 58 14.56 12.39 -10.01
N LYS A 59 15.56 12.37 -10.88
CA LYS A 59 16.97 12.46 -10.51
C LYS A 59 17.41 13.93 -10.56
N VAL A 60 17.92 14.44 -9.44
CA VAL A 60 18.52 15.77 -9.30
C VAL A 60 19.97 15.56 -8.89
N GLN A 61 20.90 15.72 -9.83
CA GLN A 61 22.32 15.36 -9.66
C GLN A 61 22.48 13.88 -9.22
N ALA A 62 22.96 13.62 -8.00
CA ALA A 62 23.12 12.28 -7.43
C ALA A 62 21.90 11.78 -6.65
N TRP A 63 20.88 12.63 -6.46
CA TRP A 63 19.76 12.40 -5.55
C TRP A 63 18.48 12.09 -6.33
N TYR A 64 17.60 11.33 -5.69
CA TYR A 64 16.29 10.98 -6.20
C TYR A 64 15.23 11.51 -5.25
N GLU A 65 14.20 12.13 -5.80
CA GLU A 65 13.08 12.66 -5.04
C GLU A 65 11.75 12.47 -5.78
N PRO A 66 10.62 12.36 -5.05
CA PRO A 66 9.30 12.26 -5.67
C PRO A 66 8.91 13.57 -6.35
N THR A 67 8.41 13.46 -7.58
CA THR A 67 7.79 14.58 -8.29
C THR A 67 6.45 14.95 -7.66
N ARG A 68 5.84 16.06 -8.10
CA ARG A 68 4.50 16.44 -7.64
C ARG A 68 3.48 15.34 -7.99
N GLU A 69 3.58 14.81 -9.20
CA GLU A 69 2.76 13.74 -9.74
C GLU A 69 2.96 12.45 -8.94
N GLY A 70 4.22 12.10 -8.64
CA GLY A 70 4.55 10.95 -7.80
C GLY A 70 3.99 11.06 -6.39
N ARG A 71 4.00 12.27 -5.80
CA ARG A 71 3.41 12.51 -4.47
C ARG A 71 1.90 12.31 -4.47
N VAL A 72 1.21 12.86 -5.47
CA VAL A 72 -0.24 12.71 -5.64
C VAL A 72 -0.60 11.24 -5.86
N ALA A 73 0.10 10.56 -6.76
CA ALA A 73 -0.14 9.14 -7.06
C ALA A 73 0.08 8.25 -5.83
N THR A 74 1.14 8.50 -5.04
CA THR A 74 1.38 7.76 -3.80
C THR A 74 0.23 7.97 -2.81
N GLY A 75 -0.20 9.22 -2.59
CA GLY A 75 -1.30 9.52 -1.68
C GLY A 75 -2.59 8.80 -2.06
N GLN A 76 -2.91 8.79 -3.35
CA GLN A 76 -4.08 8.08 -3.87
C GLN A 76 -3.96 6.56 -3.65
N ALA A 77 -2.82 5.96 -4.03
CA ALA A 77 -2.60 4.53 -3.88
C ALA A 77 -2.64 4.07 -2.40
N LEU A 78 -2.09 4.86 -1.46
CA LEU A 78 -2.20 4.55 -0.03
C LEU A 78 -3.65 4.55 0.46
N GLN A 79 -4.47 5.52 0.01
CA GLN A 79 -5.89 5.54 0.36
C GLN A 79 -6.65 4.34 -0.22
N ASP A 80 -6.32 3.95 -1.45
CA ASP A 80 -6.96 2.81 -2.12
C ASP A 80 -6.59 1.49 -1.43
N HIS A 81 -5.33 1.30 -1.04
CA HIS A 81 -4.92 0.15 -0.23
C HIS A 81 -5.59 0.14 1.14
N ARG A 82 -5.70 1.29 1.83
CA ARG A 82 -6.42 1.36 3.11
C ARG A 82 -7.88 0.92 2.95
N ARG A 83 -8.58 1.43 1.93
CA ARG A 83 -9.97 1.04 1.62
C ARG A 83 -10.09 -0.45 1.29
N ALA A 84 -9.12 -1.00 0.56
CA ALA A 84 -9.10 -2.44 0.26
C ALA A 84 -8.96 -3.27 1.53
N LEU A 85 -8.04 -2.90 2.42
CA LEU A 85 -7.87 -3.56 3.73
C LEU A 85 -9.12 -3.45 4.61
N GLU A 86 -9.77 -2.28 4.65
CA GLU A 86 -11.04 -2.09 5.36
C GLU A 86 -12.15 -3.00 4.82
N ARG A 87 -12.25 -3.18 3.49
CA ARG A 87 -13.22 -4.10 2.87
C ARG A 87 -12.90 -5.55 3.19
N MET A 88 -11.63 -5.95 3.13
CA MET A 88 -11.20 -7.31 3.47
C MET A 88 -11.48 -7.63 4.94
N SER A 89 -11.22 -6.67 5.84
CA SER A 89 -11.54 -6.80 7.27
C SER A 89 -13.05 -7.04 7.51
N LYS A 90 -13.92 -6.32 6.80
CA LYS A 90 -15.38 -6.51 6.87
C LYS A 90 -15.86 -7.87 6.34
N LEU A 91 -15.11 -8.50 5.45
CA LEU A 91 -15.40 -9.85 4.93
C LEU A 91 -14.90 -10.96 5.87
N GLY A 92 -13.91 -10.64 6.74
CA GLY A 92 -13.35 -11.57 7.72
C GLY A 92 -14.09 -11.60 9.06
N SER A 93 -15.06 -10.71 9.28
CA SER A 93 -15.96 -10.80 10.43
C SER A 93 -17.05 -11.83 10.12
N PRO A 94 -17.07 -13.03 10.76
CA PRO A 94 -18.31 -13.77 10.82
C PRO A 94 -19.32 -12.83 11.49
N ARG A 95 -20.40 -12.50 10.80
CA ARG A 95 -21.58 -12.02 11.50
C ARG A 95 -21.92 -13.15 12.45
N LEU A 96 -21.65 -12.96 13.75
CA LEU A 96 -22.37 -13.68 14.79
C LEU A 96 -23.84 -13.44 14.44
N VAL A 97 -24.45 -14.44 13.82
CA VAL A 97 -25.89 -14.52 13.75
C VAL A 97 -26.28 -14.55 15.21
N GLU A 98 -26.85 -13.45 15.71
CA GLU A 98 -27.61 -13.52 16.94
C GLU A 98 -28.64 -14.59 16.67
N ASP A 99 -28.43 -15.77 17.27
CA ASP A 99 -29.42 -16.83 17.30
C ASP A 99 -30.74 -16.15 17.70
N PRO A 100 -31.81 -16.21 16.88
CA PRO A 100 -33.12 -15.89 17.39
C PRO A 100 -33.39 -16.95 18.45
N GLY A 101 -33.12 -16.58 19.70
CA GLY A 101 -33.42 -17.43 20.86
C GLY A 101 -34.85 -17.94 20.71
N PRO A 102 -35.06 -19.25 20.94
CA PRO A 102 -36.34 -19.88 20.66
C PRO A 102 -37.44 -19.14 21.40
N ASP A 103 -38.53 -18.89 20.68
CA ASP A 103 -39.84 -18.57 21.22
C ASP A 103 -40.07 -19.35 22.52
N ASP A 104 -40.07 -18.65 23.66
CA ASP A 104 -40.82 -19.10 24.83
C ASP A 104 -42.32 -18.88 24.52
N GLN A 105 -42.81 -19.67 23.57
CA GLN A 105 -44.21 -20.09 23.55
C GLN A 105 -44.34 -21.21 24.57
N ASP A 106 -44.56 -20.84 25.83
CA ASP A 106 -45.37 -21.69 26.69
C ASP A 106 -46.79 -21.14 26.72
N THR A 107 -47.61 -21.96 26.06
CA THR A 107 -49.05 -21.87 25.90
C THR A 107 -49.70 -22.44 27.17
N LEU A 108 -51.01 -22.17 27.34
CA LEU A 108 -52.03 -22.89 28.13
C LEU A 108 -52.45 -22.18 29.43
N THR A 109 -53.56 -21.42 29.41
CA THR A 109 -54.91 -21.88 29.81
C THR A 109 -54.95 -22.76 31.06
N GLY A 110 -55.54 -22.21 32.12
CA GLY A 110 -55.95 -22.89 33.35
C GLY A 110 -56.53 -21.88 34.34
#